data_AF-T1GG60-F1
#
_entry.id   AF-T1GG60-F1
#
_cell.length_a   1.000
_cell.length_b   1.000
_cell.length_c   1.000
_cell.angle_alpha   90.00
_cell.angle_beta   90.00
_cell.angle_gamma   90.00
#
_symmetry.space_group_name_H-M   'P 1'
#
loop_
_entity.id
_entity.type
_entity.pdbx_description
1 polymer ?
#
loop_
_entity_poly.entity_id
_entity_poly.type
_entity_poly.pdbx_seq_one_letter_code
_entity_poly.pdbx_strand_id
1 'polypeptide(L)'
;MDEIIKSYLKLCVDYDNSPSNTKYCVQSILQDQQETPRGRKFLICQTLQQICELWDLGDYCYKQQLKYQELGMQGRRDVVPGNVAPEASDDEPKPKKCKLSEDTFQSNIAFFRTNYQDTTLPKSILHSYALKAGKDYPTYETQQEDKLFRTICTFDGKTYASTYWEKNKKFAEQGSALVCLLGLKMVQ
;
A
#
# COMPACT_ATOMS: atom_id res chain seq x y z
N MET A 1 -30.38 -4.11 -4.89
CA MET A 1 -28.96 -4.51 -4.88
C MET A 1 -28.09 -3.37 -4.35
N ASP A 2 -28.15 -2.18 -4.95
CA ASP A 2 -27.35 -1.03 -4.52
C ASP A 2 -27.49 -0.66 -3.04
N GLU A 3 -28.70 -0.69 -2.47
CA GLU A 3 -28.89 -0.39 -1.04
C GLU A 3 -28.26 -1.45 -0.12
N ILE A 4 -28.21 -2.71 -0.57
CA ILE A 4 -27.51 -3.79 0.15
C ILE A 4 -26.00 -3.52 0.12
N ILE A 5 -25.46 -3.18 -1.06
CA ILE A 5 -24.04 -2.85 -1.22
C ILE A 5 -23.67 -1.63 -0.37
N LYS A 6 -24.46 -0.55 -0.41
CA LYS A 6 -24.23 0.64 0.41
C LYS A 6 -24.22 0.33 1.90
N SER A 7 -25.19 -0.47 2.38
CA SER A 7 -25.26 -0.87 3.79
C SER A 7 -24.05 -1.71 4.19
N TYR A 8 -23.65 -2.66 3.35
CA TYR A 8 -22.44 -3.46 3.55
C TYR A 8 -21.17 -2.61 3.55
N LEU A 9 -21.04 -1.65 2.63
CA LEU A 9 -19.89 -0.76 2.53
C LEU A 9 -19.76 0.14 3.76
N LYS A 10 -20.87 0.64 4.32
CA LYS A 10 -20.84 1.39 5.59
C LYS A 10 -20.24 0.55 6.71
N LEU A 11 -20.69 -0.71 6.87
CA LEU A 11 -20.11 -1.64 7.84
C LEU A 11 -18.61 -1.90 7.57
N CYS A 12 -18.22 -2.04 6.30
CA CYS A 12 -16.80 -2.22 5.96
C CYS A 12 -15.94 -1.02 6.37
N VAL A 13 -16.47 0.19 6.21
CA VAL A 13 -15.82 1.43 6.64
C VAL A 13 -15.77 1.53 8.16
N ASP A 14 -16.88 1.23 8.84
CA ASP A 14 -16.97 1.32 10.30
C ASP A 14 -16.11 0.29 11.02
N TYR A 15 -15.78 -0.84 10.39
CA TYR A 15 -14.96 -1.88 11.03
C TYR A 15 -13.58 -2.08 10.37
N ASP A 16 -13.09 -1.09 9.62
CA ASP A 16 -11.80 -1.13 8.88
C ASP A 16 -11.59 -2.45 8.12
N ASN A 17 -12.63 -2.93 7.44
CA ASN A 17 -12.55 -4.19 6.71
C ASN A 17 -11.57 -4.05 5.53
N SER A 18 -10.82 -5.10 5.26
CA SER A 18 -9.81 -5.04 4.20
C SER A 18 -10.45 -4.78 2.83
N PRO A 19 -9.84 -3.97 1.95
CA PRO A 19 -10.34 -3.74 0.60
C PRO A 19 -10.52 -5.04 -0.20
N SER A 20 -9.62 -6.01 -0.01
CA SER A 20 -9.69 -7.32 -0.67
C SER A 20 -10.94 -8.11 -0.27
N ASN A 21 -11.25 -8.19 1.03
CA ASN A 21 -12.44 -8.89 1.51
C ASN A 21 -13.71 -8.16 1.08
N THR A 22 -13.73 -6.83 1.24
CA THR A 22 -14.84 -5.98 0.81
C THR A 22 -15.13 -6.19 -0.67
N LYS A 23 -14.09 -6.21 -1.51
CA LYS A 23 -14.22 -6.41 -2.95
C LYS A 23 -14.81 -7.77 -3.29
N TYR A 24 -14.34 -8.84 -2.65
CA TYR A 24 -14.89 -10.18 -2.85
C TYR A 24 -16.40 -10.25 -2.53
N CYS A 25 -16.82 -9.71 -1.40
CA CYS A 25 -18.23 -9.69 -1.02
C CYS A 25 -19.09 -8.86 -1.98
N VAL A 26 -18.61 -7.67 -2.39
CA VAL A 26 -19.34 -6.84 -3.36
C VAL A 26 -19.41 -7.51 -4.74
N GLN A 27 -18.35 -8.21 -5.19
CA GLN A 27 -18.39 -9.03 -6.41
C GLN A 27 -19.46 -10.13 -6.32
N SER A 28 -19.53 -10.81 -5.18
CA SER A 28 -20.54 -11.85 -4.93
C SER A 28 -21.97 -11.30 -4.96
N ILE A 29 -22.19 -10.08 -4.46
CA ILE A 29 -23.49 -9.41 -4.53
C ILE A 29 -23.81 -8.97 -5.97
N LEU A 30 -22.83 -8.48 -6.74
CA LEU A 30 -23.02 -7.97 -8.10
C LEU A 30 -23.34 -9.08 -9.12
N GLN A 31 -22.75 -10.27 -8.99
CA GLN A 31 -22.95 -11.39 -9.93
C GLN A 31 -22.75 -10.94 -11.39
N ASP A 32 -23.76 -11.07 -12.26
CA ASP A 32 -23.70 -10.71 -13.68
C ASP A 32 -23.55 -9.19 -13.93
N GLN A 33 -23.85 -8.35 -12.92
CA GLN A 33 -23.71 -6.89 -13.03
C GLN A 33 -22.24 -6.43 -13.06
N GLN A 34 -21.27 -7.33 -12.90
CA GLN A 34 -19.84 -7.04 -13.05
C GLN A 34 -19.47 -6.61 -14.48
N GLU A 35 -20.22 -7.05 -15.49
CA GLU A 35 -20.00 -6.67 -16.89
C GLU A 35 -20.47 -5.25 -17.22
N THR A 36 -21.27 -4.63 -16.35
CA THR A 36 -21.72 -3.25 -16.53
C THR A 36 -20.55 -2.26 -16.49
N PRO A 37 -20.68 -1.05 -17.05
CA PRO A 37 -19.64 -0.02 -16.93
C PRO A 37 -19.22 0.28 -15.49
N ARG A 38 -20.18 0.29 -14.54
CA ARG A 38 -19.88 0.45 -13.11
C ARG A 38 -19.17 -0.77 -12.54
N GLY A 39 -19.62 -1.97 -12.89
CA GLY A 39 -18.96 -3.23 -12.50
C GLY A 39 -17.50 -3.27 -12.94
N ARG A 40 -17.20 -2.90 -14.19
CA ARG A 40 -15.83 -2.81 -14.71
C ARG A 40 -14.98 -1.77 -13.98
N LYS A 41 -15.54 -0.59 -13.67
CA LYS A 41 -14.85 0.41 -12.84
C LYS A 41 -14.53 -0.16 -11.46
N PHE A 42 -15.48 -0.85 -10.84
CA PHE A 42 -15.30 -1.51 -9.55
C PHE A 42 -14.21 -2.59 -9.56
N LEU A 43 -14.08 -3.37 -10.64
CA LEU A 43 -13.00 -4.35 -10.79
C LEU A 43 -11.61 -3.71 -10.79
N ILE A 44 -11.49 -2.43 -11.15
CA ILE A 44 -10.22 -1.70 -11.17
C ILE A 44 -9.86 -1.15 -9.78
N CYS A 45 -10.85 -0.87 -8.91
CA CYS A 45 -10.63 -0.31 -7.58
C CYS A 45 -9.68 -1.18 -6.71
N GLN A 46 -8.75 -0.53 -6.02
CA GLN A 46 -7.76 -1.16 -5.14
C GLN A 46 -7.91 -0.77 -3.68
N THR A 47 -8.55 0.36 -3.38
CA THR A 47 -8.73 0.87 -2.02
C THR A 47 -10.20 0.87 -1.62
N LEU A 48 -10.46 0.82 -0.30
CA LEU A 48 -11.82 0.94 0.22
C LEU A 48 -12.45 2.28 -0.18
N GLN A 49 -11.67 3.35 -0.16
CA GLN A 49 -12.06 4.68 -0.63
C GLN A 49 -12.59 4.64 -2.09
N GLN A 50 -11.83 4.07 -3.02
CA GLN A 50 -12.23 3.94 -4.42
C GLN A 50 -13.47 3.06 -4.60
N ILE A 51 -13.63 2.02 -3.77
CA ILE A 51 -14.83 1.19 -3.80
C ILE A 51 -16.04 2.02 -3.33
N CYS A 52 -15.92 2.74 -2.21
CA CYS A 52 -17.00 3.56 -1.65
C CYS A 52 -17.42 4.70 -2.59
N GLU A 53 -16.49 5.32 -3.32
CA GLU A 53 -16.78 6.37 -4.31
C GLU A 53 -17.76 5.91 -5.41
N LEU A 54 -17.73 4.64 -5.81
CA LEU A 54 -18.64 4.12 -6.84
C LEU A 54 -20.10 3.99 -6.40
N TRP A 55 -20.36 4.10 -5.09
CA TRP A 55 -21.71 4.08 -4.50
C TRP A 55 -22.01 5.36 -3.70
N ASP A 56 -21.33 6.47 -4.02
CA ASP A 56 -21.51 7.79 -3.40
C ASP A 56 -21.25 7.79 -1.88
N LEU A 57 -20.35 6.90 -1.42
CA LEU A 57 -19.93 6.79 -0.02
C LEU A 57 -18.48 7.26 0.19
N GLY A 58 -17.87 7.91 -0.80
CA GLY A 58 -16.50 8.41 -0.73
C GLY A 58 -16.29 9.39 0.44
N ASP A 59 -17.19 10.36 0.60
CA ASP A 59 -17.15 11.34 1.70
C ASP A 59 -17.32 10.68 3.07
N TYR A 60 -18.19 9.67 3.16
CA TYR A 60 -18.40 8.90 4.38
C TYR A 60 -17.13 8.15 4.78
N CYS A 61 -16.53 7.46 3.81
CA CYS A 61 -15.28 6.71 4.00
C CYS A 61 -14.15 7.62 4.47
N TYR A 62 -13.98 8.77 3.83
CA TYR A 62 -12.96 9.75 4.19
C TYR A 62 -13.15 10.30 5.60
N LYS A 63 -14.36 10.75 5.95
CA LYS A 63 -14.68 11.29 7.29
C LYS A 63 -14.45 10.25 8.40
N GLN A 64 -14.83 8.99 8.16
CA GLN A 64 -14.63 7.93 9.13
C GLN A 64 -13.15 7.61 9.32
N GLN A 65 -12.36 7.55 8.24
CA GLN A 65 -10.91 7.37 8.32
C GLN A 65 -10.25 8.50 9.11
N LEU A 66 -10.65 9.76 8.86
CA LEU A 66 -10.12 10.91 9.61
C LEU A 66 -10.45 10.81 11.09
N LYS A 67 -11.68 10.44 11.44
CA LYS A 67 -12.09 10.18 12.83
C LYS A 67 -11.24 9.09 13.48
N TYR A 68 -10.89 8.03 12.75
CA TYR A 68 -10.02 6.97 13.27
C TYR A 68 -8.60 7.45 13.52
N GLN A 69 -8.05 8.27 12.62
CA GLN A 69 -6.77 8.92 12.81
C GLN A 69 -6.76 9.85 14.03
N GLU A 70 -7.81 10.66 14.21
CA GLU A 70 -7.97 11.55 15.37
C GLU A 70 -8.08 10.78 16.70
N LEU A 71 -8.71 9.61 16.69
CA LEU A 71 -8.81 8.70 17.83
C LEU A 71 -7.52 7.88 18.06
N GLY A 72 -6.50 8.06 17.22
CA GLY A 72 -5.24 7.32 17.32
C GLY A 72 -5.32 5.86 16.87
N MET A 73 -6.40 5.45 16.21
CA MET A 73 -6.49 4.12 15.61
C MET A 73 -5.60 4.04 14.37
N GLN A 74 -4.65 3.10 14.41
CA GLN A 74 -3.74 2.85 13.30
C GLN A 74 -4.46 2.01 12.25
N GLY A 75 -4.51 2.52 11.02
CA GLY A 75 -5.02 1.76 9.90
C GLY A 75 -3.97 0.76 9.40
N ARG A 76 -4.39 -0.12 8.49
CA ARG A 76 -3.47 -1.08 7.85
C ARG A 76 -2.21 -0.44 7.23
N ARG A 77 -2.28 0.82 6.80
CA ARG A 77 -1.15 1.56 6.20
C ARG A 77 -0.11 2.02 7.21
N ASP A 78 -0.47 2.06 8.48
CA ASP A 78 0.36 2.52 9.58
C ASP A 78 1.02 1.36 10.35
N VAL A 79 0.69 0.12 9.98
CA VAL A 79 1.25 -1.09 10.61
C VAL A 79 2.73 -1.19 10.30
N VAL A 80 3.53 -1.08 11.35
CA VAL A 80 4.98 -1.29 11.35
C VAL A 80 5.28 -2.39 12.37
N PRO A 81 6.07 -3.42 12.02
CA PRO A 81 6.49 -4.43 12.97
C PRO A 81 7.15 -3.79 14.20
N GLY A 82 6.81 -4.27 15.39
CA GLY A 82 7.31 -3.75 16.66
C GLY A 82 6.71 -2.43 17.18
N ASN A 83 5.83 -1.78 16.41
CA ASN A 83 5.04 -0.61 16.88
C ASN A 83 3.61 -0.98 17.31
N VAL A 84 3.15 -2.20 17.02
CA VAL A 84 1.89 -2.70 17.58
C VAL A 84 2.13 -2.85 19.07
N ALA A 85 1.42 -2.05 19.87
CA ALA A 85 1.56 -2.09 21.32
C ALA A 85 1.46 -3.55 21.79
N PRO A 86 2.48 -4.10 22.47
CA PRO A 86 2.28 -5.33 23.22
C PRO A 86 1.14 -5.03 24.19
N GLU A 87 0.14 -5.90 24.25
CA GLU A 87 -0.66 -5.96 25.47
C GLU A 87 0.33 -6.08 26.63
N ALA A 88 0.25 -5.15 27.56
CA ALA A 88 1.29 -4.87 28.54
C ALA A 88 1.80 -6.14 29.24
N SER A 89 3.02 -6.55 28.89
CA SER A 89 3.93 -7.22 29.81
C SER A 89 5.24 -6.44 29.78
N ASP A 90 5.59 -5.84 30.93
CA ASP A 90 6.77 -4.97 31.11
C ASP A 90 8.12 -5.70 30.96
N ASP A 91 8.12 -6.99 30.62
CA ASP A 91 9.29 -7.88 30.68
C ASP A 91 9.84 -8.33 29.32
N GLU A 92 9.20 -7.99 28.19
CA GLU A 92 9.74 -8.33 26.88
C GLU A 92 10.68 -7.24 26.31
N PRO A 93 11.87 -7.60 25.80
CA PRO A 93 12.78 -6.66 25.19
C PRO A 93 12.10 -6.04 23.96
N LYS A 94 11.80 -4.73 24.06
CA LYS A 94 11.23 -3.93 22.97
C LYS A 94 11.94 -4.28 21.65
N PRO A 95 11.23 -4.72 20.60
CA PRO A 95 11.86 -5.10 19.34
C PRO A 95 12.70 -3.92 18.85
N LYS A 96 13.94 -4.21 18.45
CA LYS A 96 14.86 -3.22 17.91
C LYS A 96 14.15 -2.53 16.76
N LYS A 97 13.71 -1.28 16.96
CA LYS A 97 13.15 -0.47 15.88
C LYS A 97 14.07 -0.60 14.68
N CYS A 98 13.55 -1.11 13.57
CA CYS A 98 14.29 -1.26 12.34
C CYS A 98 14.52 0.15 11.77
N LYS A 99 15.48 0.88 12.36
CA LYS A 99 15.80 2.27 12.02
C LYS A 99 16.40 2.30 10.63
N LEU A 100 15.69 2.92 9.71
CA LEU A 100 16.30 3.41 8.47
C LEU A 100 17.30 4.52 8.85
N SER A 101 18.42 4.59 8.14
CA SER A 101 19.36 5.71 8.32
C SER A 101 18.65 7.03 8.03
N GLU A 102 19.01 8.08 8.78
CA GLU A 102 18.43 9.43 8.61
C GLU A 102 18.66 9.97 7.18
N ASP A 103 19.70 9.49 6.48
CA ASP A 103 20.02 9.86 5.10
C ASP A 103 19.20 9.10 4.03
N THR A 104 18.29 8.21 4.41
CA THR A 104 17.44 7.47 3.46
C THR A 104 16.22 8.28 3.06
N PHE A 105 16.01 8.44 1.75
CA PHE A 105 14.78 9.06 1.24
C PHE A 105 13.61 8.11 1.44
N GLN A 106 12.63 8.55 2.23
CA GLN A 106 11.50 7.74 2.69
C GLN A 106 10.17 8.34 2.24
N SER A 107 9.25 7.49 1.81
CA SER A 107 7.87 7.88 1.51
C SER A 107 6.92 6.72 1.79
N ASN A 108 5.68 7.01 2.22
CA ASN A 108 4.67 5.99 2.48
C ASN A 108 3.96 5.59 1.18
N ILE A 109 4.55 4.65 0.44
CA ILE A 109 4.05 4.23 -0.87
C ILE A 109 3.82 2.72 -0.90
N ALA A 110 2.60 2.31 -1.24
CA ALA A 110 2.24 0.93 -1.52
C ALA A 110 2.27 0.66 -3.02
N PHE A 111 2.76 -0.51 -3.43
CA PHE A 111 2.80 -0.87 -4.85
C PHE A 111 1.52 -1.61 -5.28
N PHE A 112 0.80 -1.05 -6.26
CA PHE A 112 -0.38 -1.70 -6.85
C PHE A 112 -0.07 -2.27 -8.23
N ARG A 113 0.07 -3.60 -8.34
CA ARG A 113 0.39 -4.28 -9.61
C ARG A 113 -0.59 -3.95 -10.74
N THR A 114 -1.85 -3.67 -10.44
CA THR A 114 -2.89 -3.32 -11.43
C THR A 114 -2.62 -2.03 -12.17
N ASN A 115 -1.79 -1.14 -11.61
CA ASN A 115 -1.49 0.16 -12.22
C ASN A 115 -0.37 0.07 -13.27
N TYR A 116 0.24 -1.11 -13.44
CA TYR A 116 1.41 -1.30 -14.28
C TYR A 116 1.19 -2.45 -15.28
N GLN A 117 1.91 -2.39 -16.40
CA GLN A 117 2.11 -3.52 -17.31
C GLN A 117 3.44 -4.19 -16.95
N ASP A 118 3.68 -5.42 -17.42
CA ASP A 118 4.93 -6.14 -17.10
C ASP A 118 6.19 -5.41 -17.56
N THR A 119 6.07 -4.61 -18.64
CA THR A 119 7.14 -3.77 -19.18
C THR A 119 7.34 -2.46 -18.42
N THR A 120 6.35 -2.00 -17.67
CA THR A 120 6.35 -0.68 -16.99
C THR A 120 6.48 -0.78 -15.48
N LEU A 121 6.90 -1.93 -14.95
CA LEU A 121 7.14 -2.09 -13.52
C LEU A 121 8.23 -1.12 -13.01
N PRO A 122 8.10 -0.53 -11.81
CA PRO A 122 9.06 0.40 -11.25
C PRO A 122 10.52 -0.08 -11.29
N LYS A 123 10.79 -1.34 -10.93
CA LYS A 123 12.13 -1.93 -11.03
C LYS A 123 12.66 -1.95 -12.45
N SER A 124 11.82 -2.30 -13.43
CA SER A 124 12.19 -2.37 -14.85
C SER A 124 12.49 -0.99 -15.42
N ILE A 125 11.69 0.02 -15.04
CA ILE A 125 11.92 1.42 -15.39
C ILE A 125 13.25 1.90 -14.80
N LEU A 126 13.49 1.68 -13.51
CA LEU A 126 14.72 2.10 -12.84
C LEU A 126 15.95 1.41 -13.43
N HIS A 127 15.86 0.12 -13.75
CA HIS A 127 16.94 -0.63 -14.41
C HIS A 127 17.25 -0.07 -15.80
N SER A 128 16.23 0.21 -16.60
CA SER A 128 16.39 0.82 -17.93
C SER A 128 16.96 2.24 -17.86
N TYR A 129 16.59 3.00 -16.82
CA TYR A 129 17.13 4.31 -16.56
C TYR A 129 18.62 4.26 -16.20
N ALA A 130 19.03 3.34 -15.31
CA ALA A 130 20.42 3.14 -14.95
C ALA A 130 21.30 2.88 -16.18
N LEU A 131 20.84 2.00 -17.08
CA LEU A 131 21.51 1.69 -18.33
C LEU A 131 21.66 2.93 -19.23
N LYS A 132 20.59 3.72 -19.40
CA LYS A 132 20.61 4.94 -20.23
C LYS A 132 21.48 6.05 -19.64
N ALA A 133 21.55 6.14 -18.31
CA ALA A 133 22.33 7.14 -17.60
C ALA A 133 23.81 6.75 -17.43
N GLY A 134 24.21 5.53 -17.82
CA GLY A 134 25.56 5.02 -17.63
C GLY A 134 25.93 4.84 -16.16
N LYS A 135 24.93 4.58 -15.30
CA LYS A 135 25.11 4.39 -13.85
C LYS A 135 25.08 2.91 -13.48
N ASP A 136 25.64 2.61 -12.31
CA ASP A 136 25.54 1.27 -11.74
C ASP A 136 24.07 0.88 -11.50
N TYR A 137 23.80 -0.43 -11.63
CA TYR A 137 22.47 -0.97 -11.44
C TYR A 137 22.01 -0.80 -9.99
N PRO A 138 20.70 -0.54 -9.76
CA PRO A 138 20.16 -0.42 -8.41
C PRO A 138 20.28 -1.74 -7.65
N THR A 139 20.72 -1.68 -6.39
CA THR A 139 20.78 -2.82 -5.48
C THR A 139 19.62 -2.78 -4.49
N TYR A 140 19.14 -3.96 -4.09
CA TYR A 140 17.95 -4.10 -3.25
C TYR A 140 18.25 -5.00 -2.06
N GLU A 141 18.09 -4.45 -0.86
CA GLU A 141 18.21 -5.17 0.39
C GLU A 141 16.83 -5.28 1.04
N THR A 142 16.34 -6.50 1.26
CA THR A 142 15.02 -6.71 1.88
C THR A 142 15.16 -7.12 3.32
N GLN A 143 14.53 -6.34 4.19
CA GLN A 143 14.30 -6.64 5.60
C GLN A 143 12.95 -7.35 5.74
N GLN A 144 12.93 -8.44 6.48
CA GLN A 144 11.72 -9.17 6.82
C GLN A 144 11.57 -9.17 8.33
N GLU A 145 10.40 -8.75 8.80
CA GLU A 145 9.99 -8.83 10.20
C GLU A 145 8.58 -9.44 10.21
N ASP A 146 8.41 -10.54 10.94
CA ASP A 146 7.21 -11.38 10.91
C ASP A 146 6.80 -11.79 9.48
N LYS A 147 5.59 -11.39 9.06
CA LYS A 147 5.00 -11.63 7.74
C LYS A 147 5.04 -10.38 6.85
N LEU A 148 5.86 -9.39 7.22
CA LEU A 148 5.98 -8.11 6.55
C LEU A 148 7.39 -7.93 6.01
N PHE A 149 7.46 -7.27 4.85
CA PHE A 149 8.67 -7.05 4.09
C PHE A 149 8.85 -5.56 3.81
N ARG A 150 10.07 -5.08 3.97
CA ARG A 150 10.49 -3.75 3.56
C ARG A 150 11.78 -3.86 2.78
N THR A 151 11.89 -3.14 1.67
CA THR A 151 13.10 -3.14 0.85
C THR A 151 13.73 -1.76 0.84
N ILE A 152 15.05 -1.74 0.96
CA ILE A 152 15.91 -0.57 0.77
C ILE A 152 16.55 -0.70 -0.60
N CYS A 153 16.30 0.28 -1.47
CA CYS A 153 16.90 0.40 -2.79
C CYS A 153 18.07 1.38 -2.72
N THR A 154 19.26 0.95 -3.12
CA THR A 154 20.43 1.83 -3.24
C THR A 154 20.69 2.13 -4.71
N PHE A 155 20.75 3.41 -5.06
CA PHE A 155 21.01 3.86 -6.42
C PHE A 155 21.76 5.19 -6.39
N ASP A 156 22.84 5.29 -7.15
CA ASP A 156 23.68 6.51 -7.26
C ASP A 156 24.22 6.99 -5.89
N GLY A 157 24.63 6.04 -5.04
CA GLY A 157 25.13 6.33 -3.69
C GLY A 157 24.07 6.77 -2.67
N LYS A 158 22.79 6.86 -3.07
CA LYS A 158 21.66 7.22 -2.20
C LYS A 158 20.79 6.01 -1.90
N THR A 159 20.16 6.01 -0.74
CA THR A 159 19.23 4.96 -0.31
C THR A 159 17.80 5.46 -0.34
N TYR A 160 16.88 4.59 -0.76
CA TYR A 160 15.46 4.87 -0.94
C TYR A 160 14.65 3.72 -0.35
N ALA A 161 13.63 4.02 0.44
CA ALA A 161 12.79 2.98 1.03
C ALA A 161 11.35 3.44 1.22
N SER A 162 10.40 2.51 1.03
CA SER A 162 9.02 2.78 1.45
C SER A 162 8.87 2.59 2.95
N THR A 163 8.15 3.49 3.61
CA THR A 163 7.76 3.30 5.02
C THR A 163 6.58 2.33 5.15
N TYR A 164 5.89 2.02 4.05
CA TYR A 164 4.82 1.03 4.02
C TYR A 164 5.41 -0.38 3.95
N TRP A 165 5.03 -1.21 4.92
CA TRP A 165 5.45 -2.61 4.98
C TRP A 165 4.52 -3.49 4.14
N GLU A 166 5.10 -4.25 3.22
CA GLU A 166 4.36 -5.07 2.27
C GLU A 166 4.21 -6.51 2.79
N LYS A 167 3.15 -7.21 2.39
CA LYS A 167 2.98 -8.65 2.68
C LYS A 167 3.78 -9.55 1.73
N ASN A 168 4.36 -8.96 0.68
CA ASN A 168 5.07 -9.70 -0.36
C ASN A 168 6.41 -9.02 -0.67
N LYS A 169 7.51 -9.78 -0.56
CA LYS A 169 8.86 -9.32 -0.90
C LYS A 169 8.96 -8.66 -2.27
N LYS A 170 8.35 -9.24 -3.31
CA LYS A 170 8.42 -8.67 -4.67
C LYS A 170 7.74 -7.30 -4.74
N PHE A 171 6.68 -7.07 -3.96
CA PHE A 171 6.00 -5.78 -3.92
C PHE A 171 6.78 -4.76 -3.10
N ALA A 172 7.44 -5.18 -2.02
CA ALA A 172 8.37 -4.33 -1.27
C ALA A 172 9.50 -3.79 -2.17
N GLU A 173 10.09 -4.65 -3.01
CA GLU A 173 11.13 -4.23 -3.95
C GLU A 173 10.59 -3.22 -4.98
N GLN A 174 9.39 -3.45 -5.54
CA GLN A 174 8.77 -2.49 -6.46
C GLN A 174 8.42 -1.16 -5.78
N GLY A 175 7.95 -1.21 -4.52
CA GLY A 175 7.69 -0.02 -3.71
C GLY A 175 8.95 0.81 -3.48
N SER A 176 10.08 0.17 -3.14
CA SER A 176 11.37 0.85 -2.97
C SER A 176 11.88 1.49 -4.27
N ALA A 177 11.72 0.80 -5.42
CA ALA A 177 12.05 1.36 -6.72
C ALA A 177 11.16 2.55 -7.09
N LEU A 178 9.87 2.52 -6.72
CA LEU A 178 8.95 3.63 -6.94
C LEU A 178 9.33 4.86 -6.10
N VAL A 179 9.75 4.67 -4.85
CA VAL A 179 10.31 5.74 -4.01
C VAL A 179 11.58 6.32 -4.62
N CYS A 180 12.45 5.47 -5.20
CA CYS A 180 13.64 5.93 -5.91
C CYS A 180 13.26 6.80 -7.14
N LEU A 181 12.33 6.32 -7.98
CA LEU A 181 11.84 7.08 -9.13
C LEU A 181 11.19 8.42 -8.73
N LEU A 182 10.47 8.46 -7.61
CA LEU A 182 9.91 9.68 -7.04
C LEU A 182 11.03 10.64 -6.58
N GLY A 183 12.05 10.14 -5.89
CA GLY A 183 13.22 10.92 -5.48
C GLY A 183 14.01 11.49 -6.67
N LEU A 184 14.01 10.78 -7.80
CA LEU A 184 14.57 11.22 -9.08
C LEU A 184 13.62 12.15 -9.87
N LYS A 185 12.42 12.44 -9.35
CA LYS A 185 11.35 13.24 -10.01
C LYS A 185 10.91 12.69 -11.36
N MET A 186 10.97 11.37 -11.55
CA MET A 186 10.56 10.69 -12.78
C MET A 186 9.10 10.24 -12.77
N VAL A 187 8.44 10.27 -11.60
CA VAL A 187 7.05 9.89 -11.39
C VAL A 187 6.40 10.94 -10.48
N GLN A 188 5.14 11.31 -10.77
CA GLN A 188 4.30 12.19 -9.94
C GLN A 188 3.22 11.39 -9.21
#